data_AF-A0A9X9Q373-F1
#
_entry.id   AF-A0A9X9Q373-F1
#
_cell.length_a   1.000
_cell.length_b   1.000
_cell.length_c   1.000
_cell.angle_alpha   90.00
_cell.angle_beta   90.00
_cell.angle_gamma   90.00
#
_symmetry.space_group_name_H-M   'P 1'
#
loop_
_entity.id
_entity.type
_entity.pdbx_description
1 polymer ?
#
loop_
_entity_poly.entity_id
_entity_poly.type
_entity_poly.pdbx_seq_one_letter_code
_entity_poly.pdbx_strand_id
1 'polypeptide(L)'
;MLIPAALVGLCVFFYGIFTMNGSQVSQEICKATEVFMCPLCDKNCSLQRLNESCIYAKVTYLFDNGGTVFFAIFMAIWATVFLEFWKRRRSTLTYTWDLIEWEEEEETLRPQFEAKYYKMERVNPISGKPEPHQPSSDKITRLLVSISGIFFMISLVITAVFAVVVYRLVVMEQFASFKWNFIKQHWQFATSAAAVCINFVIIMALNLAYEKIAYLLTNLGKS
;
A
#
# COMPACT_ATOMS: atom_id res chain seq x y z
N MET A 1 -16.41 -5.63 -13.00
CA MET A 1 -15.64 -4.62 -13.76
C MET A 1 -14.14 -4.91 -13.84
N LEU A 2 -13.55 -5.82 -13.05
CA LEU A 2 -12.13 -6.19 -13.22
C LEU A 2 -11.86 -7.15 -14.38
N ILE A 3 -12.87 -7.87 -14.89
CA ILE A 3 -12.69 -8.89 -15.94
C ILE A 3 -12.00 -8.33 -17.21
N PRO A 4 -12.41 -7.18 -17.78
CA PRO A 4 -11.73 -6.63 -18.95
C PRO A 4 -10.27 -6.26 -18.67
N ALA A 5 -10.00 -5.64 -17.51
CA ALA A 5 -8.64 -5.29 -17.10
C ALA A 5 -7.76 -6.53 -16.88
N ALA A 6 -8.29 -7.59 -16.27
CA ALA A 6 -7.60 -8.85 -16.08
C ALA A 6 -7.29 -9.54 -17.42
N LEU A 7 -8.21 -9.48 -18.39
CA LEU A 7 -8.01 -10.07 -19.71
C LEU A 7 -6.91 -9.33 -20.48
N VAL A 8 -6.94 -8.00 -20.51
CA VAL A 8 -5.87 -7.19 -21.13
C VAL A 8 -4.53 -7.44 -20.44
N GLY A 9 -4.52 -7.49 -19.10
CA GLY A 9 -3.31 -7.79 -18.32
C GLY A 9 -2.72 -9.17 -18.64
N LEU A 10 -3.55 -10.21 -18.76
CA LEU A 10 -3.11 -11.53 -19.18
C LEU A 10 -2.55 -11.54 -20.61
N CYS A 11 -3.19 -10.83 -21.55
CA CYS A 11 -2.68 -10.70 -22.91
C CYS A 11 -1.27 -10.07 -22.94
N VAL A 12 -1.04 -9.02 -22.16
CA VAL A 12 0.27 -8.36 -22.05
C VAL A 12 1.30 -9.27 -21.38
N PHE A 13 0.89 -10.03 -20.37
CA PHE A 13 1.76 -11.03 -19.73
C PHE A 13 2.19 -12.14 -20.69
N PHE A 14 1.25 -12.72 -21.45
CA PHE A 14 1.57 -13.72 -22.46
C PHE A 14 2.45 -13.15 -23.59
N TYR A 15 2.19 -11.91 -24.02
CA TYR A 15 3.08 -11.20 -24.95
C TYR A 15 4.52 -11.12 -24.42
N GLY A 16 4.69 -10.79 -23.13
CA GLY A 16 6.00 -10.80 -22.48
C GLY A 16 6.66 -12.19 -22.49
N ILE A 17 5.92 -13.26 -22.19
CA ILE A 17 6.45 -14.64 -22.22
C ILE A 17 6.95 -14.99 -23.62
N PHE A 18 6.17 -14.69 -24.67
CA PHE A 18 6.55 -15.02 -26.04
C PHE A 18 7.76 -14.23 -26.55
N THR A 19 7.91 -12.97 -26.10
CA THR A 19 9.00 -12.09 -26.55
C THR A 19 10.26 -12.17 -25.68
N MET A 20 10.20 -12.79 -24.48
CA MET A 20 11.29 -12.85 -23.50
C MET A 20 12.59 -13.47 -24.01
N ASN A 21 12.54 -14.45 -24.91
CA ASN A 21 13.75 -15.06 -25.47
C ASN A 21 14.36 -14.26 -26.63
N GLY A 22 13.61 -13.32 -27.22
CA GLY A 22 14.03 -12.49 -28.36
C GLY A 22 14.58 -11.13 -27.97
N SER A 23 14.57 -10.76 -26.68
CA SER A 23 15.04 -9.44 -26.24
C SER A 23 16.57 -9.33 -26.35
N GLN A 24 17.04 -8.25 -26.99
CA GLN A 24 18.47 -7.98 -27.15
C GLN A 24 19.19 -7.90 -25.80
N VAL A 25 18.62 -7.15 -24.84
CA VAL A 25 19.21 -6.92 -23.50
C VAL A 25 19.37 -8.22 -22.72
N SER A 26 18.34 -9.07 -22.67
CA SER A 26 18.46 -10.34 -21.94
C SER A 26 19.47 -11.26 -22.62
N GLN A 27 19.57 -11.25 -23.96
CA GLN A 27 20.58 -12.03 -24.68
C GLN A 27 22.01 -11.53 -24.43
N GLU A 28 22.23 -10.22 -24.39
CA GLU A 28 23.53 -9.63 -24.08
C GLU A 28 24.00 -10.03 -22.67
N ILE A 29 23.10 -9.96 -21.67
CA ILE A 29 23.40 -10.37 -20.29
C ILE A 29 23.71 -11.87 -20.19
N CYS A 30 22.91 -12.72 -20.85
CA CYS A 30 23.10 -14.17 -20.82
C CYS A 30 24.33 -14.66 -21.61
N LYS A 31 24.86 -13.86 -22.55
CA LYS A 31 26.07 -14.20 -23.33
C LYS A 31 27.36 -13.62 -22.72
N ALA A 32 27.26 -12.66 -21.81
CA ALA A 32 28.41 -11.99 -21.18
C ALA A 32 29.11 -12.88 -20.15
N THR A 33 29.97 -13.80 -20.61
CA THR A 33 30.75 -14.72 -19.76
C THR A 33 32.02 -14.11 -19.18
N GLU A 34 32.57 -13.08 -19.83
CA GLU A 34 33.84 -12.44 -19.47
C GLU A 34 33.66 -11.15 -18.65
N VAL A 35 32.41 -10.73 -18.43
CA VAL A 35 32.10 -9.52 -17.66
C VAL A 35 31.92 -9.87 -16.18
N PHE A 36 32.80 -9.33 -15.35
CA PHE A 36 32.74 -9.46 -13.89
C PHE A 36 32.15 -8.18 -13.26
N MET A 37 31.23 -8.37 -12.33
CA MET A 37 30.60 -7.27 -11.59
C MET A 37 31.35 -7.02 -10.28
N CYS A 38 31.40 -5.75 -9.85
CA CYS A 38 31.90 -5.40 -8.53
C CYS A 38 31.00 -5.97 -7.45
N PRO A 39 31.55 -6.51 -6.35
CA PRO A 39 30.76 -6.99 -5.23
C PRO A 39 30.06 -5.81 -4.55
N LEU A 40 28.83 -6.04 -4.07
CA LEU A 40 28.03 -5.04 -3.35
C LEU A 40 28.42 -4.90 -1.87
N CYS A 41 29.39 -5.68 -1.38
CA CYS A 41 29.78 -5.70 0.02
C CYS A 41 31.28 -5.40 0.17
N ASP A 42 31.62 -4.79 1.31
CA ASP A 42 32.95 -4.23 1.56
C ASP A 42 34.00 -5.29 1.96
N LYS A 43 33.58 -6.41 2.57
CA LYS A 43 34.49 -7.46 3.07
C LYS A 43 34.11 -8.86 2.62
N ASN A 44 35.13 -9.65 2.26
CA ASN A 44 35.09 -11.10 2.04
C ASN A 44 34.11 -11.59 0.94
N CYS A 45 33.96 -10.82 -0.14
CA CYS A 45 33.07 -11.17 -1.26
C CYS A 45 33.83 -11.63 -2.51
N SER A 46 33.28 -12.63 -3.19
CA SER A 46 33.78 -13.12 -4.48
C SER A 46 33.20 -12.28 -5.63
N LEU A 47 34.00 -12.07 -6.68
CA LEU A 47 33.53 -11.46 -7.93
C LEU A 47 32.43 -12.33 -8.55
N GLN A 48 31.32 -11.71 -8.95
CA GLN A 48 30.18 -12.39 -9.59
C GLN A 48 30.21 -12.16 -11.10
N ARG A 49 29.89 -13.19 -11.89
CA ARG A 49 29.78 -13.07 -13.35
C ARG A 49 28.42 -12.52 -13.76
N LEU A 50 28.38 -11.68 -14.79
CA LEU A 50 27.13 -11.07 -15.26
C LEU A 50 26.09 -12.11 -15.74
N ASN A 51 26.55 -13.17 -16.41
CA ASN A 51 25.68 -14.25 -16.91
C ASN A 51 24.89 -14.97 -15.80
N GLU A 52 25.37 -15.00 -14.56
CA GLU A 52 24.63 -15.62 -13.45
C GLU A 52 23.29 -14.92 -13.19
N SER A 53 23.15 -13.65 -13.59
CA SER A 53 21.91 -12.87 -13.50
C SER A 53 20.98 -13.04 -14.71
N CYS A 54 21.26 -13.97 -15.63
CA CYS A 54 20.47 -14.19 -16.85
C CYS A 54 18.98 -14.45 -16.58
N ILE A 55 18.65 -15.30 -15.61
CA ILE A 55 17.26 -15.60 -15.24
C ILE A 55 16.56 -14.34 -14.73
N TYR A 56 17.24 -13.57 -13.89
CA TYR A 56 16.72 -12.31 -13.36
C TYR A 56 16.45 -11.31 -14.50
N ALA A 57 17.37 -11.14 -15.45
CA ALA A 57 17.19 -10.25 -16.59
C ALA A 57 15.99 -10.65 -17.48
N LYS A 58 15.76 -11.96 -17.68
CA LYS A 58 14.58 -12.46 -18.41
C LYS A 58 13.28 -12.17 -17.66
N VAL A 59 13.25 -12.42 -16.35
CA VAL A 59 12.08 -12.11 -15.50
C VAL A 59 11.80 -10.61 -15.47
N THR A 60 12.82 -9.76 -15.39
CA THR A 60 12.64 -8.31 -15.46
C THR A 60 11.99 -7.88 -16.78
N TYR A 61 12.46 -8.40 -17.93
CA TYR A 61 11.85 -8.10 -19.22
C TYR A 61 10.39 -8.58 -19.32
N LEU A 62 10.05 -9.72 -18.71
CA LEU A 62 8.67 -10.19 -18.65
C LEU A 62 7.72 -9.16 -18.03
N PHE A 63 8.16 -8.43 -17.00
CA PHE A 63 7.38 -7.39 -16.33
C PHE A 63 7.60 -5.98 -16.90
N ASP A 64 8.75 -5.72 -17.54
CA ASP A 64 9.12 -4.42 -18.09
C ASP A 64 9.37 -4.54 -19.60
N ASN A 65 8.28 -4.56 -20.36
CA ASN A 65 8.28 -4.61 -21.82
C ASN A 65 7.37 -3.52 -22.39
N GLY A 66 7.45 -3.27 -23.70
CA GLY A 66 6.62 -2.23 -24.33
C GLY A 66 5.10 -2.40 -24.13
N GLY A 67 4.62 -3.62 -23.90
CA GLY A 67 3.21 -3.90 -23.62
C GLY A 67 2.75 -3.42 -22.25
N THR A 68 3.63 -3.37 -21.24
CA THR A 68 3.26 -2.86 -19.91
C THR A 68 3.08 -1.34 -19.90
N VAL A 69 3.78 -0.61 -20.77
CA VAL A 69 3.53 0.83 -21.01
C VAL A 69 2.12 1.06 -21.56
N PHE A 70 1.71 0.28 -22.56
CA PHE A 70 0.35 0.32 -23.08
C PHE A 70 -0.68 -0.03 -22.00
N PHE A 71 -0.42 -1.07 -21.20
CA PHE A 71 -1.27 -1.47 -20.11
C PHE A 71 -1.43 -0.37 -19.04
N ALA A 72 -0.36 0.36 -18.73
CA ALA A 72 -0.42 1.48 -17.78
C ALA A 72 -1.36 2.59 -18.25
N ILE A 73 -1.29 2.98 -19.54
CA ILE A 73 -2.20 3.96 -20.14
C ILE A 73 -3.64 3.45 -20.10
N PHE A 74 -3.85 2.18 -20.49
CA PHE A 74 -5.16 1.54 -20.42
C PHE A 74 -5.72 1.54 -18.99
N MET A 75 -4.93 1.21 -17.98
CA MET A 75 -5.36 1.17 -16.58
C MET A 75 -5.74 2.55 -16.05
N ALA A 76 -5.04 3.61 -16.47
CA ALA A 76 -5.40 4.98 -16.12
C ALA A 76 -6.79 5.38 -16.66
N ILE A 77 -7.07 5.07 -17.94
CA ILE A 77 -8.38 5.31 -18.56
C ILE A 77 -9.45 4.39 -17.95
N TRP A 78 -9.12 3.12 -17.70
CA TRP A 78 -10.07 2.16 -17.14
C TRP A 78 -10.50 2.54 -15.72
N ALA A 79 -9.59 3.09 -14.91
CA ALA A 79 -9.90 3.56 -13.55
C ALA A 79 -10.95 4.69 -13.55
N THR A 80 -10.85 5.66 -14.48
CA THR A 80 -11.83 6.74 -14.58
C THR A 80 -13.19 6.23 -15.06
N VAL A 81 -13.20 5.39 -16.10
CA VAL A 81 -14.40 4.73 -16.62
C VAL A 81 -15.08 3.89 -15.54
N PHE A 82 -14.31 3.15 -14.74
CA PHE A 82 -14.82 2.37 -13.62
C PHE A 82 -15.53 3.24 -12.58
N LEU A 83 -14.93 4.37 -12.19
CA LEU A 83 -15.54 5.29 -11.23
C LEU A 83 -16.84 5.90 -11.76
N GLU A 84 -16.89 6.26 -13.05
CA GLU A 84 -18.11 6.81 -13.65
C GLU A 84 -19.24 5.77 -13.75
N PHE A 85 -18.92 4.53 -14.15
CA PHE A 85 -19.90 3.44 -14.11
C PHE A 85 -20.36 3.12 -12.69
N TRP A 86 -19.45 3.18 -11.71
CA TRP A 86 -19.80 3.00 -10.31
C TRP A 86 -20.75 4.08 -9.82
N LYS A 87 -20.48 5.36 -10.11
CA LYS A 87 -21.38 6.47 -9.77
C LYS A 87 -22.78 6.28 -10.35
N ARG A 88 -22.87 5.88 -11.63
CA ARG A 88 -24.15 5.58 -12.28
C ARG A 88 -24.88 4.43 -11.61
N ARG A 89 -24.18 3.31 -11.38
CA ARG A 89 -24.78 2.12 -10.74
C ARG A 89 -25.23 2.40 -9.32
N ARG A 90 -24.42 3.15 -8.55
CA ARG A 90 -24.76 3.61 -7.20
C ARG A 90 -26.04 4.45 -7.24
N SER A 91 -26.15 5.42 -8.14
CA SER A 91 -27.36 6.24 -8.29
C SER A 91 -28.61 5.41 -8.61
N THR A 92 -28.51 4.45 -9.53
CA THR A 92 -29.63 3.54 -9.82
C THR A 92 -30.02 2.72 -8.58
N LEU A 93 -29.06 2.17 -7.84
CA LEU A 93 -29.32 1.40 -6.63
C LEU A 93 -29.97 2.24 -5.54
N THR A 94 -29.45 3.43 -5.27
CA THR A 94 -30.01 4.39 -4.31
C THR A 94 -31.46 4.74 -4.67
N TYR A 95 -31.76 4.98 -5.95
CA TYR A 95 -33.13 5.23 -6.40
C TYR A 95 -34.03 3.99 -6.23
N THR A 96 -33.59 2.81 -6.68
CA THR A 96 -34.40 1.58 -6.59
C THR A 96 -34.64 1.10 -5.16
N TRP A 97 -33.74 1.43 -4.24
CA TRP A 97 -33.87 1.11 -2.82
C TRP A 97 -34.53 2.24 -2.03
N ASP A 98 -34.97 3.32 -2.71
CA ASP A 98 -35.64 4.47 -2.11
C ASP A 98 -34.80 5.16 -1.00
N LEU A 99 -33.49 5.22 -1.22
CA LEU A 99 -32.50 5.75 -0.26
C LEU A 99 -32.09 7.20 -0.56
N ILE A 100 -32.87 7.95 -1.35
CA ILE A 100 -32.48 9.31 -1.77
C ILE A 100 -32.60 10.32 -0.63
N GLU A 101 -33.63 10.19 0.20
CA GLU A 101 -33.93 11.13 1.30
C GLU A 101 -33.55 10.56 2.68
N TRP A 102 -33.06 9.32 2.72
CA TRP A 102 -32.75 8.58 3.95
C TRP A 102 -31.72 9.26 4.86
N GLU A 103 -30.73 9.95 4.28
CA GLU A 103 -29.66 10.60 5.03
C GLU A 103 -30.16 11.82 5.82
N GLU A 104 -31.13 12.59 5.29
CA GLU A 104 -31.70 13.75 6.00
C GLU A 104 -32.75 13.33 7.05
N GLU A 105 -33.46 12.22 6.83
CA GLU A 105 -34.50 11.74 7.76
C GLU A 105 -33.94 10.96 8.96
N GLU A 106 -32.84 10.22 8.79
CA GLU A 106 -32.35 9.28 9.82
C GLU A 106 -31.07 9.74 10.55
N GLU A 107 -30.43 10.85 10.16
CA GLU A 107 -29.30 11.44 10.90
C GLU A 107 -29.75 12.04 12.26
N THR A 108 -30.07 11.15 13.20
CA THR A 108 -30.20 11.46 14.61
C THR A 108 -28.82 11.75 15.20
N LEU A 109 -28.77 12.68 16.17
CA LEU A 109 -27.53 12.95 16.90
C LEU A 109 -27.03 11.65 17.54
N ARG A 110 -25.76 11.30 17.31
CA ARG A 110 -25.19 10.08 17.87
C ARG A 110 -25.37 10.10 19.41
N PRO A 111 -25.86 9.02 20.04
CA PRO A 111 -26.25 9.02 21.46
C PRO A 111 -25.09 9.38 22.41
N GLN A 112 -23.86 9.02 22.03
CA GLN A 112 -22.63 9.39 22.74
C GLN A 112 -22.33 10.90 22.75
N PHE A 113 -22.78 11.64 21.73
CA PHE A 113 -22.66 13.10 21.67
C PHE A 113 -23.73 13.78 22.53
N GLU A 114 -24.97 13.29 22.45
CA GLU A 114 -26.07 13.76 23.30
C GLU A 114 -25.75 13.57 24.79
N ALA A 115 -25.27 12.39 25.18
CA ALA A 115 -24.91 12.08 26.57
C ALA A 115 -23.78 12.97 27.12
N LYS A 116 -22.85 13.43 26.28
CA LYS A 116 -21.75 14.32 26.70
C LYS A 116 -22.19 15.78 26.82
N TYR A 117 -23.04 16.24 25.89
CA TYR A 117 -23.43 17.65 25.78
C TYR A 117 -24.86 17.94 26.25
N TYR A 118 -25.53 17.01 26.96
CA TYR A 118 -26.90 17.16 27.47
C TYR A 118 -27.14 18.41 28.33
N LYS A 119 -26.09 18.98 28.93
CA LYS A 119 -26.17 20.20 29.75
C LYS A 119 -25.97 21.49 28.96
N MET A 120 -25.51 21.41 27.72
CA MET A 120 -25.14 22.55 26.89
C MET A 120 -26.04 22.57 25.66
N GLU A 121 -27.30 22.97 25.83
CA GLU A 121 -28.26 23.06 24.73
C GLU A 121 -28.28 24.46 24.13
N ARG A 122 -28.35 24.55 22.81
CA ARG A 122 -28.56 25.79 22.07
C ARG A 122 -29.75 25.60 21.15
N VAL A 123 -30.66 26.57 21.12
CA VAL A 123 -31.80 26.53 20.20
C VAL A 123 -31.28 26.69 18.77
N ASN A 124 -31.55 25.72 17.91
CA ASN A 124 -31.16 25.77 16.51
C ASN A 124 -32.03 26.82 15.79
N PRO A 125 -31.44 27.80 15.08
CA PRO A 125 -32.17 28.88 14.42
C PRO A 125 -33.08 28.42 13.26
N ILE A 126 -32.92 27.18 12.77
CA ILE A 126 -33.70 26.62 11.65
C ILE A 126 -34.82 25.71 12.18
N SER A 127 -34.53 24.82 13.13
CA SER A 127 -35.49 23.84 13.65
C SER A 127 -36.32 24.35 14.85
N GLY A 128 -35.82 25.39 15.54
CA GLY A 128 -36.43 25.94 16.77
C GLY A 128 -36.37 25.00 17.98
N LYS A 129 -35.74 23.83 17.85
CA LYS A 129 -35.60 22.84 18.93
C LYS A 129 -34.30 23.06 19.71
N PRO A 130 -34.27 22.79 21.03
CA PRO A 130 -33.03 22.76 21.79
C PRO A 130 -32.19 21.57 21.33
N GLU A 131 -30.98 21.83 20.84
CA GLU A 131 -30.05 20.81 20.37
C GLU A 131 -28.73 20.91 21.17
N PRO A 132 -28.10 19.80 21.55
CA PRO A 132 -26.82 19.81 22.25
C PRO A 132 -25.74 20.48 21.39
N HIS A 133 -25.06 21.47 21.96
CA HIS A 133 -24.06 22.30 21.29
C HIS A 133 -22.66 22.02 21.83
N GLN A 134 -21.74 21.68 20.92
CA GLN A 134 -20.34 21.50 21.27
C GLN A 134 -19.60 22.86 21.37
N PRO A 135 -18.94 23.18 22.49
CA PRO A 135 -18.15 24.40 22.62
C PRO A 135 -16.90 24.37 21.72
N SER A 136 -16.50 25.55 21.22
CA SER A 136 -15.36 25.70 20.30
C SER A 136 -14.03 25.21 20.89
N SER A 137 -13.81 25.36 22.19
CA SER A 137 -12.58 24.90 22.87
C SER A 137 -12.43 23.38 22.83
N ASP A 138 -13.50 22.62 23.09
CA ASP A 138 -13.49 21.15 22.97
C ASP A 138 -13.25 20.70 21.53
N LYS A 139 -13.81 21.44 20.56
CA LYS A 139 -13.63 21.15 19.14
C LYS A 139 -12.16 21.30 18.74
N ILE A 140 -11.50 22.36 19.22
CA ILE A 140 -10.08 22.62 18.96
C ILE A 140 -9.20 21.58 19.66
N THR A 141 -9.45 21.28 20.94
CA THR A 141 -8.67 20.26 21.68
C THR A 141 -8.80 18.89 21.03
N ARG A 142 -10.00 18.47 20.61
CA ARG A 142 -10.22 17.20 19.91
C ARG A 142 -9.51 17.17 18.56
N LEU A 143 -9.53 18.28 17.82
CA LEU A 143 -8.82 18.41 16.56
C LEU A 143 -7.31 18.28 16.77
N LEU A 144 -6.75 18.95 17.78
CA LEU A 144 -5.32 18.88 18.11
C LEU A 144 -4.89 17.46 18.50
N VAL A 145 -5.66 16.76 19.35
CA VAL A 145 -5.38 15.36 19.73
C VAL A 145 -5.48 14.41 18.54
N SER A 146 -6.46 14.63 17.65
CA SER A 146 -6.61 13.82 16.44
C SER A 146 -5.43 14.03 15.48
N ILE A 147 -5.06 15.28 15.25
CA ILE A 147 -3.92 15.65 14.40
C ILE A 147 -2.62 15.10 14.98
N SER A 148 -2.38 15.25 16.29
CA SER A 148 -1.18 14.72 16.93
C SER A 148 -1.12 13.19 16.86
N GLY A 149 -2.26 12.51 17.02
CA GLY A 149 -2.38 11.06 16.85
C GLY A 149 -2.05 10.61 15.43
N ILE A 150 -2.53 11.32 14.42
CA ILE A 150 -2.21 11.04 13.00
C ILE A 150 -0.71 11.21 12.75
N PHE A 151 -0.09 12.31 13.21
CA PHE A 151 1.35 12.53 13.06
C PHE A 151 2.19 11.48 13.79
N PHE A 152 1.80 11.09 15.00
CA PHE A 152 2.44 10.00 15.74
C PHE A 152 2.40 8.69 14.96
N MET A 153 1.26 8.36 14.35
CA MET A 153 1.12 7.17 13.52
C MET A 153 1.98 7.19 12.27
N ILE A 154 2.01 8.33 11.57
CA ILE A 154 2.88 8.51 10.39
C ILE A 154 4.35 8.30 10.79
N SER A 155 4.79 8.88 11.91
CA SER A 155 6.15 8.73 12.43
C SER A 155 6.49 7.27 12.75
N LEU A 156 5.56 6.53 13.36
CA LEU A 156 5.73 5.11 13.68
C LEU A 156 5.92 4.28 12.40
N VAL A 157 5.09 4.50 11.38
CA VAL A 157 5.22 3.82 10.07
C VAL A 157 6.56 4.14 9.42
N ILE A 158 6.98 5.41 9.38
CA ILE A 158 8.28 5.80 8.82
C ILE A 158 9.43 5.12 9.55
N THR A 159 9.39 5.10 10.88
CA THR A 159 10.42 4.46 11.72
C THR A 159 10.49 2.95 11.46
N ALA A 160 9.34 2.29 11.32
CA ALA A 160 9.27 0.86 11.02
C ALA A 160 9.82 0.53 9.62
N VAL A 161 9.45 1.32 8.60
CA VAL A 161 9.99 1.17 7.24
C VAL A 161 11.50 1.37 7.24
N PHE A 162 12.00 2.41 7.94
CA PHE A 162 13.43 2.65 8.08
C PHE A 162 14.14 1.48 8.76
N ALA A 163 13.58 0.93 9.85
CA ALA A 163 14.12 -0.23 10.54
C ALA A 163 14.19 -1.47 9.63
N VAL A 164 13.19 -1.71 8.78
CA VAL A 164 13.20 -2.80 7.80
C VAL A 164 14.31 -2.60 6.75
N VAL A 165 14.52 -1.37 6.28
CA VAL A 165 15.59 -1.05 5.33
C VAL A 165 16.96 -1.32 5.96
N VAL A 166 17.19 -0.85 7.20
CA VAL A 166 18.44 -1.10 7.93
C VAL A 166 18.64 -2.60 8.18
N TYR A 167 17.60 -3.30 8.62
CA TYR A 167 17.63 -4.76 8.80
C TYR A 167 18.07 -5.47 7.52
N ARG A 168 17.51 -5.09 6.35
CA ARG A 168 17.89 -5.64 5.05
C ARG A 168 19.37 -5.45 4.76
N LEU A 169 19.91 -4.24 5.00
CA LEU A 169 21.34 -3.96 4.76
C LEU A 169 22.24 -4.84 5.62
N VAL A 170 21.95 -4.93 6.92
CA VAL A 170 22.73 -5.75 7.86
C VAL A 170 22.67 -7.23 7.48
N VAL A 171 21.49 -7.73 7.13
CA VAL A 171 21.29 -9.14 6.77
C VAL A 171 21.96 -9.49 5.44
N MET A 172 21.94 -8.59 4.46
CA MET A 172 22.67 -8.77 3.20
C MET A 172 24.17 -8.93 3.44
N GLU A 173 24.78 -8.12 4.31
CA GLU A 173 26.19 -8.26 4.66
C GLU A 173 26.50 -9.58 5.37
N GLN A 174 25.63 -10.00 6.30
CA GLN A 174 25.82 -11.25 7.03
C GLN A 174 25.73 -12.48 6.13
N PHE A 175 24.75 -12.53 5.22
CA PHE A 175 24.62 -13.64 4.27
C PHE A 175 25.75 -13.68 3.25
N ALA A 176 26.32 -12.54 2.85
CA ALA A 176 27.48 -12.50 1.97
C ALA A 176 28.73 -13.16 2.60
N SER A 177 28.84 -13.13 3.94
CA SER A 177 29.94 -13.75 4.68
C SER A 177 29.79 -15.26 4.90
N PHE A 178 28.59 -15.82 4.70
CA PHE A 178 28.27 -17.21 5.04
C PHE A 178 28.88 -18.20 4.02
N LYS A 179 29.55 -19.25 4.51
CA LYS A 179 30.32 -20.21 3.68
C LYS A 179 29.50 -21.38 3.08
N TRP A 180 28.18 -21.39 3.22
CA TRP A 180 27.33 -22.47 2.69
C TRP A 180 27.06 -22.30 1.18
N ASN A 181 27.61 -23.21 0.37
CA ASN A 181 27.58 -23.13 -1.10
C ASN A 181 26.16 -23.11 -1.71
N PHE A 182 25.18 -23.79 -1.09
CA PHE A 182 23.80 -23.82 -1.58
C PHE A 182 23.10 -22.45 -1.43
N ILE A 183 23.38 -21.74 -0.34
CA ILE A 183 22.85 -20.41 -0.08
C ILE A 183 23.53 -19.39 -1.00
N LYS A 184 24.84 -19.51 -1.24
CA LYS A 184 25.60 -18.60 -2.12
C LYS A 184 25.11 -18.53 -3.57
N GLN A 185 24.43 -19.55 -4.08
CA GLN A 185 23.92 -19.52 -5.47
C GLN A 185 22.55 -18.83 -5.58
N HIS A 186 21.76 -18.80 -4.51
CA HIS A 186 20.39 -18.24 -4.49
C HIS A 186 20.18 -17.14 -3.44
N TRP A 187 21.26 -16.63 -2.84
CA TRP A 187 21.23 -15.72 -1.70
C TRP A 187 20.43 -14.44 -1.99
N GLN A 188 20.56 -13.88 -3.20
CA GLN A 188 19.88 -12.65 -3.56
C GLN A 188 18.35 -12.80 -3.53
N PHE A 189 17.85 -13.94 -4.00
CA PHE A 189 16.41 -14.25 -3.97
C PHE A 189 15.95 -14.58 -2.54
N ALA A 190 16.72 -15.41 -1.81
CA ALA A 190 16.40 -15.81 -0.44
C ALA A 190 16.36 -14.60 0.53
N THR A 191 17.35 -13.71 0.45
CA THR A 191 17.40 -12.50 1.28
C THR A 191 16.26 -11.54 0.94
N SER A 192 15.94 -11.39 -0.35
CA SER A 192 14.79 -10.58 -0.77
C SER A 192 13.47 -11.17 -0.28
N ALA A 193 13.27 -12.48 -0.39
CA ALA A 193 12.06 -13.16 0.07
C ALA A 193 11.89 -13.08 1.60
N ALA A 194 12.96 -13.34 2.36
CA ALA A 194 12.94 -13.22 3.82
C ALA A 194 12.63 -11.79 4.26
N ALA A 195 13.22 -10.79 3.61
CA ALA A 195 12.94 -9.38 3.89
C ALA A 195 11.47 -9.01 3.62
N VAL A 196 10.89 -9.47 2.52
CA VAL A 196 9.47 -9.25 2.20
C VAL A 196 8.57 -9.89 3.25
N CYS A 197 8.86 -11.12 3.68
CA CYS A 197 8.09 -11.80 4.73
C CYS A 197 8.15 -11.05 6.06
N ILE A 198 9.33 -10.59 6.47
CA ILE A 198 9.51 -9.83 7.72
C ILE A 198 8.78 -8.48 7.64
N ASN A 199 8.92 -7.77 6.52
CA ASN A 199 8.21 -6.52 6.28
C ASN A 199 6.69 -6.73 6.37
N PHE A 200 6.17 -7.80 5.77
CA PHE A 200 4.75 -8.15 5.82
C PHE A 200 4.26 -8.40 7.26
N VAL A 201 5.01 -9.17 8.05
CA VAL A 201 4.67 -9.42 9.47
C VAL A 201 4.64 -8.12 10.27
N ILE A 202 5.61 -7.22 10.05
CA ILE A 202 5.67 -5.92 10.72
C ILE A 202 4.46 -5.07 10.32
N ILE A 203 4.16 -4.93 9.02
CA ILE A 203 3.01 -4.14 8.55
C ILE A 203 1.69 -4.69 9.12
N MET A 204 1.52 -6.02 9.16
CA MET A 204 0.34 -6.65 9.74
C MET A 204 0.19 -6.31 11.24
N ALA A 205 1.29 -6.42 12.01
CA ALA A 205 1.29 -6.09 13.43
C ALA A 205 1.00 -4.60 13.68
N LEU A 206 1.56 -3.71 12.86
CA LEU A 206 1.30 -2.27 12.93
C LEU A 206 -0.14 -1.91 12.58
N ASN A 207 -0.75 -2.57 11.60
CA ASN A 207 -2.16 -2.35 11.27
C ASN A 207 -3.09 -2.69 12.44
N LEU A 208 -2.82 -3.80 13.15
CA LEU A 208 -3.58 -4.17 14.34
C LEU A 208 -3.43 -3.12 15.46
N ALA A 209 -2.21 -2.63 15.69
CA ALA A 209 -1.97 -1.57 16.66
C ALA A 209 -2.66 -0.25 16.25
N TYR A 210 -2.58 0.10 14.96
CA TYR A 210 -3.21 1.29 14.39
C TYR A 210 -4.72 1.26 14.59
N GLU A 211 -5.39 0.15 14.28
CA GLU A 211 -6.85 0.03 14.44
C GLU A 211 -7.27 0.24 15.91
N LYS A 212 -6.54 -0.36 16.86
CA LYS A 212 -6.82 -0.20 18.29
C LYS A 212 -6.64 1.23 18.75
N ILE A 213 -5.55 1.88 18.34
CA ILE A 213 -5.26 3.26 18.74
C ILE A 213 -6.19 4.23 18.02
N ALA A 214 -6.54 4.00 16.75
CA ALA A 214 -7.51 4.81 16.02
C ALA A 214 -8.89 4.74 16.68
N TYR A 215 -9.32 3.54 17.11
CA TYR A 215 -10.55 3.37 17.88
C TYR A 215 -10.48 4.09 19.23
N LEU A 216 -9.35 3.97 19.94
CA LEU A 216 -9.13 4.67 21.22
C LEU A 216 -9.15 6.19 21.05
N LEU A 217 -8.43 6.75 20.09
CA LEU A 217 -8.40 8.18 19.79
C LEU A 217 -9.79 8.70 19.38
N THR A 218 -10.51 7.93 18.57
CA THR A 218 -11.88 8.25 18.15
C THR A 218 -12.83 8.29 19.35
N ASN A 219 -12.65 7.41 20.33
CA ASN A 219 -13.46 7.38 21.56
C ASN A 219 -12.98 8.36 22.63
N LEU A 220 -11.70 8.67 22.73
CA LEU A 220 -11.17 9.74 23.59
C LEU A 220 -11.65 11.11 23.13
N GLY A 221 -11.86 11.29 21.81
CA GLY A 221 -12.58 12.45 21.29
C GLY A 221 -14.07 12.52 21.70
N LYS A 222 -14.64 11.42 22.21
CA LYS A 222 -16.04 11.33 22.69
C LYS A 222 -16.19 11.50 24.20
N SER A 223 -15.14 11.29 25.01
CA SER A 223 -15.16 11.54 26.47
C SER A 223 -14.79 12.98 26.78
#